data_AF-A0AAF0ZDW9-F1
#
_entry.id   AF-A0AAF0ZDW9-F1
#
_cell.length_a   1.000
_cell.length_b   1.000
_cell.length_c   1.000
_cell.angle_alpha   90.00
_cell.angle_beta   90.00
_cell.angle_gamma   90.00
#
_symmetry.space_group_name_H-M   'P 1'
#
loop_
_entity.id
_entity.type
_entity.pdbx_description
1 polymer ?
#
loop_
_entity_poly.entity_id
_entity_poly.type
_entity_poly.pdbx_seq_one_letter_code
_entity_poly.pdbx_strand_id
1 'polypeptide(L)' 'MLITIFSARSHLTFNYQLQTGLIKSTVTTLEGISTTQTQETKNKNLVGIGRVNKNSHQGTYTIYNPYNNQLEFRHISYS' A
#
# COMPACT_ATOMS: atom_id res chain seq x y z
N MET A 1 12.55 9.99 7.48
CA MET A 1 12.56 8.77 6.66
C MET A 1 11.11 8.41 6.33
N LEU A 2 10.75 8.36 5.05
CA LEU A 2 9.41 7.96 4.60
C LEU A 2 9.33 6.42 4.63
N ILE A 3 8.29 5.86 5.24
CA ILE A 3 8.07 4.40 5.23
C ILE A 3 7.27 4.06 3.97
N THR A 4 7.79 3.16 3.15
CA THR A 4 7.08 2.62 1.98
C THR A 4 6.51 1.25 2.30
N ILE A 5 5.21 1.07 2.07
CA ILE A 5 4.47 -0.18 2.25
C ILE A 5 4.11 -0.70 0.86
N PHE A 6 4.49 -1.94 0.55
CA PHE A 6 4.15 -2.60 -0.70
C PHE A 6 2.96 -3.56 -0.49
N SER A 7 1.95 -3.47 -1.36
CA SER A 7 0.75 -4.31 -1.31
C SER A 7 0.41 -4.90 -2.68
N ALA A 8 0.04 -6.19 -2.71
CA ALA A 8 -0.18 -6.93 -3.98
C ALA A 8 -1.63 -7.39 -4.18
N ARG A 9 -2.43 -7.48 -3.09
CA ARG A 9 -3.69 -8.23 -3.10
C ARG A 9 -4.77 -7.66 -4.02
N SER A 10 -4.77 -6.34 -4.22
CA SER A 10 -5.72 -5.66 -5.11
C SER A 10 -5.43 -5.89 -6.60
N HIS A 11 -4.21 -6.33 -6.92
CA HIS A 11 -3.68 -6.42 -8.27
C HIS A 11 -3.65 -5.09 -9.07
N LEU A 12 -3.79 -3.96 -8.38
CA LEU A 12 -3.70 -2.63 -8.99
C LEU A 12 -2.28 -2.09 -8.85
N THR A 13 -1.86 -1.30 -9.85
CA THR A 13 -0.66 -0.45 -9.75
C THR A 13 -1.05 0.95 -9.32
N PHE A 14 -0.50 1.41 -8.21
CA PHE A 14 -0.71 2.76 -7.72
C PHE A 14 0.41 3.19 -6.79
N ASN A 15 0.62 4.51 -6.70
CA ASN A 15 1.52 5.13 -5.74
C ASN A 15 0.72 6.19 -4.98
N TYR A 16 0.56 6.01 -3.67
CA TYR A 16 -0.27 6.88 -2.85
C TYR A 16 0.42 7.27 -1.55
N GLN A 17 0.54 8.58 -1.31
CA GLN A 17 1.06 9.10 -0.06
C GLN A 17 -0.08 9.27 0.96
N LEU A 18 -0.07 8.40 1.97
CA LEU A 18 -0.89 8.58 3.17
C LEU A 18 -0.44 9.85 3.89
N GLN A 19 -1.38 10.77 4.10
CA GLN A 19 -1.16 12.00 4.83
C GLN A 19 -1.17 11.76 6.34
N THR A 20 -0.47 12.63 7.07
CA THR A 20 -0.56 12.75 8.52
C THR A 20 -1.99 13.11 8.95
N GLY A 21 -2.42 12.51 10.05
CA GLY A 21 -3.75 12.72 10.61
C GLY A 21 -3.94 11.93 11.90
N LEU A 22 -5.13 12.00 12.46
CA LEU A 22 -5.50 11.25 13.66
C LEU A 22 -6.50 10.16 13.28
N ILE A 23 -6.14 8.90 13.52
CA ILE A 23 -7.07 7.79 13.43
C ILE A 23 -7.61 7.54 14.83
N LYS A 24 -8.94 7.56 14.95
CA LYS A 24 -9.66 7.12 16.15
C LYS A 24 -10.22 5.73 15.86
N SER A 25 -9.85 4.76 16.70
CA SER A 25 -10.31 3.38 16.60
C SER A 25 -11.02 2.99 17.87
N THR A 26 -12.20 2.40 17.72
CA THR A 26 -13.04 1.95 18.83
C THR A 26 -13.48 0.53 18.54
N VAL A 27 -13.34 -0.35 19.53
CA VAL A 27 -13.79 -1.74 19.43
C VAL A 27 -15.11 -1.87 20.16
N THR A 28 -16.15 -2.28 19.46
CA THR A 28 -17.43 -2.65 20.07
C THR A 28 -17.44 -4.17 20.29
N THR A 29 -17.67 -4.57 21.53
CA THR A 29 -17.75 -5.98 21.99
C THR A 29 -19.17 -6.27 22.49
N LEU A 30 -19.47 -7.54 22.79
CA LEU A 30 -20.78 -7.92 23.34
C LEU A 30 -20.99 -7.33 24.75
N GLU A 31 -19.89 -7.09 25.46
CA GLU A 31 -19.82 -6.54 26.81
C GLU A 31 -19.86 -5.00 26.81
N GLY A 32 -19.79 -4.37 25.63
CA GLY A 32 -19.87 -2.93 25.46
C GLY A 32 -18.80 -2.33 24.56
N ILE A 33 -18.71 -0.99 24.56
CA ILE A 33 -17.78 -0.23 23.74
C ILE A 33 -16.47 -0.02 24.52
N SER A 34 -15.36 -0.50 23.95
CA SER A 34 -14.02 -0.29 24.52
C SER A 34 -13.57 1.17 24.40
N THR A 35 -12.58 1.56 25.21
CA THR A 35 -11.99 2.90 25.14
C THR A 35 -11.46 3.20 23.74
N THR A 36 -11.88 4.33 23.18
CA THR A 36 -11.38 4.82 21.89
C THR A 36 -9.88 5.09 21.97
N GLN A 37 -9.13 4.45 21.08
CA GLN A 37 -7.70 4.67 20.91
C GLN A 37 -7.49 5.70 19.81
N THR A 38 -6.70 6.74 20.10
CA THR A 38 -6.30 7.73 19.10
C THR A 38 -4.85 7.47 18.73
N GLN A 39 -4.58 7.24 17.45
CA GLN A 39 -3.25 7.07 16.90
C GLN A 39 -2.95 8.18 15.89
N GLU A 40 -1.80 8.84 16.06
CA GLU A 40 -1.28 9.74 15.05
C GLU A 40 -0.68 8.93 13.89
N THR A 41 -1.17 9.18 12.67
CA THR A 41 -0.56 8.64 11.47
C THR A 41 0.59 9.53 11.04
N LYS A 42 1.72 8.90 10.73
CA LYS A 42 2.83 9.57 10.06
C LYS A 42 2.67 9.42 8.55
N ASN A 43 3.34 10.28 7.79
CA ASN A 43 3.40 10.15 6.34
C ASN A 43 3.98 8.79 5.95
N LYS A 44 3.26 8.06 5.10
CA LYS A 44 3.68 6.76 4.55
C LYS A 44 3.41 6.74 3.06
N ASN A 45 4.24 6.03 2.32
CA ASN A 45 3.96 5.74 0.93
C ASN A 45 3.33 4.35 0.81
N LEU A 46 2.23 4.24 0.09
CA LEU A 46 1.56 2.99 -0.19
C LEU A 46 1.68 2.69 -1.68
N VAL A 47 2.30 1.55 -2.00
CA VAL A 47 2.54 1.12 -3.36
C VAL A 47 1.75 -0.14 -3.65
N GLY A 48 0.85 -0.06 -4.62
CA GLY A 48 0.24 -1.23 -5.25
C GLY A 48 1.19 -1.81 -6.30
N ILE A 49 1.68 -3.03 -6.10
CA ILE A 49 2.72 -3.60 -6.99
C ILE A 49 2.17 -4.28 -8.25
N GLY A 50 0.84 -4.32 -8.40
CA GLY A 50 0.18 -5.05 -9.49
C GLY A 50 0.26 -6.56 -9.34
N ARG A 51 0.19 -7.29 -10.46
CA ARG A 51 0.34 -8.75 -10.52
C ARG A 51 1.17 -9.17 -11.73
N VAL A 52 1.95 -10.22 -11.54
CA VAL A 52 2.84 -10.77 -12.58
C VAL A 52 2.07 -11.56 -13.65
N ASN A 53 0.88 -12.08 -13.32
CA ASN A 53 0.05 -12.90 -14.22
C ASN A 53 -1.33 -12.27 -14.42
N LYS A 54 -1.38 -11.04 -14.99
CA LYS A 54 -2.66 -10.34 -15.19
C LYS A 54 -3.54 -11.08 -16.18
N ASN A 55 -2.95 -11.50 -17.29
CA ASN A 55 -3.51 -12.36 -18.34
C ASN A 55 -2.43 -13.39 -18.75
N SER A 56 -2.78 -14.45 -19.47
CA SER A 56 -1.84 -15.54 -19.88
C SER A 56 -0.57 -15.07 -20.60
N HIS A 57 -0.52 -13.81 -21.04
CA HIS A 57 0.59 -13.24 -21.82
C HIS A 57 1.03 -11.85 -21.33
N GLN A 58 0.59 -11.42 -20.14
CA GLN A 58 0.87 -10.07 -19.63
C GLN A 58 1.10 -10.05 -18.12
N GLY A 59 2.20 -9.39 -17.74
CA GLY A 59 2.61 -9.21 -16.36
C GLY A 59 2.93 -7.78 -16.02
N THR A 60 2.80 -7.45 -14.74
CA THR A 60 3.20 -6.16 -14.17
C THR A 60 4.14 -6.41 -13.01
N TYR A 61 5.26 -5.71 -12.98
CA TYR A 61 6.19 -5.69 -11.84
C TYR A 61 6.61 -4.26 -11.51
N THR A 62 7.16 -4.11 -10.30
CA THR A 62 7.53 -2.81 -9.74
C THR A 62 9.02 -2.79 -9.43
N ILE A 63 9.72 -1.76 -9.89
CA ILE A 63 11.11 -1.48 -9.53
C ILE A 63 11.11 -0.34 -8.52
N TYR A 64 11.75 -0.53 -7.38
CA TYR A 64 11.90 0.50 -6.36
C TYR A 64 13.38 0.68 -6.00
N ASN A 65 13.84 1.94 -6.03
CA ASN A 65 15.16 2.31 -5.57
C ASN A 65 15.08 2.92 -4.15
N PRO A 66 15.58 2.23 -3.11
CA PRO A 66 15.50 2.70 -1.74
C PRO A 66 16.39 3.92 -1.44
N TYR A 67 17.39 4.21 -2.29
CA TYR A 67 18.32 5.32 -2.07
C TYR A 67 17.73 6.68 -2.45
N ASN A 68 16.83 6.71 -3.44
CA ASN A 68 16.24 7.95 -3.95
C ASN A 68 14.71 7.92 -4.05
N ASN A 69 14.07 6.85 -3.57
CA ASN A 69 12.63 6.62 -3.62
C ASN A 69 12.01 6.59 -5.02
N GLN A 70 12.82 6.37 -6.07
CA GLN A 70 12.26 6.20 -7.41
C GLN A 70 11.46 4.90 -7.51
N LEU A 71 10.30 5.02 -8.13
CA LEU A 71 9.33 3.95 -8.30
C LEU A 71 8.92 3.87 -9.77
N GLU A 72 9.09 2.68 -10.36
CA GLU A 72 8.72 2.43 -11.75
C GLU A 72 7.79 1.22 -11.83
N PHE A 73 6.65 1.39 -12.51
CA PHE A 73 5.75 0.29 -12.86
C PHE A 73 6.08 -0.17 -14.28
N ARG A 74 6.39 -1.46 -14.44
CA ARG A 74 6.68 -2.04 -15.75
C ARG A 74 5.66 -3.07 -16.14
N HIS A 75 5.18 -2.96 -17.36
CA HIS A 75 4.32 -3.94 -18.00
C HIS A 75 5.13 -4.72 -19.01
N ILE A 76 5.07 -6.04 -18.94
CA ILE A 76 5.71 -6.94 -19.90
C ILE A 76 4.66 -7.83 -20.55
N SER A 77 4.87 -8.07 -21.83
CA SER A 77 4.18 -9.13 -22.56
C SER A 77 5.13 -10.32 -22.67
N TYR A 78 4.63 -11.53 -22.46
CA TYR A 78 5.38 -12.77 -22.61
C TYR A 78 4.55 -13.80 -23.39
N SER A 79 5.23 -14.65 -24.15
CA SER A 79 4.67 -15.65 -25.07
C SER A 79 4.88 -17.06 -24.56
#